data_AF-A0A377M0D1-F1
#
_entry.id   AF-A0A377M0D1-F1
#
_cell.length_a   1.000
_cell.length_b   1.000
_cell.length_c   1.000
_cell.angle_alpha   90.00
_cell.angle_beta   90.00
_cell.angle_gamma   90.00
#
_symmetry.space_group_name_H-M   'P 1'
#
loop_
_entity.id
_entity.type
_entity.pdbx_description
1 polymer ?
#
loop_
_entity_poly.entity_id
_entity_poly.type
_entity_poly.pdbx_seq_one_letter_code
_entity_poly.pdbx_strand_id
1 'polypeptide(L)'
;MSATMTTTQALIGWINETRLHAPVLDNDADALLARINAAQAREQAIEQALTRRSSIGLYGHSQSAKAHLLLSLCGNGNGRLNVTPGQRTFDYFSHINPGHALTNMALRFTTESAAVDDEAFPLRLSLVTEAELVQLFIARTTLHPQIRAVDKAVIETRLEKWRGLRQPQGVPGITAQEVGAIARFWQSTVPAARQQIDDVLWHQFAQLVPSLDLTTRASVWSLLWGEQQELTQQWLKLAHVLHQTSHASELAAPLSLLVDNFGLPGEGFLTHGTFTLPDAQETLLHPLNNGEMLNAISLPVDVLAFLTRELVLPVESSALDNVDIIDIPVFADNSADPLSQAKCQWLLEHYRQQLQPDVLVICNATAQHDQTAKKAKVLMNWVKETQPAEESALPGLVWAITPHDARFTTRQNLDEAVQHLLGKPGLRWGTLQALDSHSMQRVIEWLSQATLPAQRQKRLNTLKRRCARSCQL
;
A
#
# COMPACT_ATOMS: atom_id res chain seq x y z
N MET A 1 -15.67 27.29 -7.44
CA MET A 1 -16.14 26.39 -6.36
C MET A 1 -15.35 26.72 -5.12
N SER A 2 -15.97 27.35 -4.11
CA SER A 2 -15.27 27.67 -2.85
C SER A 2 -15.01 26.37 -2.10
N ALA A 3 -13.74 26.02 -1.93
CA ALA A 3 -13.34 24.87 -1.13
C ALA A 3 -13.80 25.11 0.31
N THR A 4 -14.71 24.28 0.81
CA THR A 4 -15.02 24.21 2.24
C THR A 4 -13.74 23.82 2.97
N MET A 5 -13.17 24.73 3.76
CA MET A 5 -12.00 24.42 4.60
C MET A 5 -12.31 23.21 5.48
N THR A 6 -11.44 22.20 5.46
CA THR A 6 -11.59 21.05 6.35
C THR A 6 -11.35 21.49 7.79
N THR A 7 -11.92 20.77 8.76
CA THR A 7 -11.74 21.08 10.20
C THR A 7 -10.27 21.11 10.59
N THR A 8 -9.46 20.24 10.00
CA THR A 8 -8.00 20.17 10.19
C THR A 8 -7.28 21.42 9.68
N GLN A 9 -7.64 21.93 8.50
CA GLN A 9 -7.06 23.17 7.95
C GLN A 9 -7.39 24.40 8.80
N ALA A 10 -8.63 24.51 9.28
CA ALA A 10 -9.05 25.59 10.16
C ALA A 10 -8.27 25.57 11.50
N LEU A 11 -8.06 24.38 12.07
CA LEU A 11 -7.25 24.22 13.29
C LEU A 11 -5.79 24.62 13.09
N ILE A 12 -5.18 24.24 11.97
CA ILE A 12 -3.79 24.65 11.63
C ILE A 12 -3.68 26.17 11.58
N GLY A 13 -4.62 26.84 10.89
CA GLY A 13 -4.66 28.30 10.80
C GLY A 13 -4.80 28.94 12.18
N TRP A 14 -5.75 28.48 12.98
CA TRP A 14 -5.99 29.00 14.32
C TRP A 14 -4.77 28.84 15.25
N ILE A 15 -4.10 27.68 15.25
CA ILE A 15 -2.89 27.48 16.07
C ILE A 15 -1.79 28.45 15.63
N ASN A 16 -1.55 28.59 14.32
CA ASN A 16 -0.50 29.46 13.80
C ASN A 16 -0.75 30.95 14.08
N GLU A 17 -2.01 31.39 14.09
CA GLU A 17 -2.36 32.76 14.46
C GLU A 17 -2.29 32.98 15.97
N THR A 18 -2.86 32.06 16.75
CA THR A 18 -3.01 32.22 18.21
C THR A 18 -1.67 32.07 18.94
N ARG A 19 -0.76 31.21 18.44
CA ARG A 19 0.56 31.02 19.07
C ARG A 19 1.39 32.30 19.13
N LEU A 20 1.17 33.24 18.21
CA LEU A 20 1.87 34.54 18.19
C LEU A 20 1.57 35.42 19.42
N HIS A 21 0.44 35.18 20.08
CA HIS A 21 -0.04 36.01 21.19
C HIS A 21 -0.37 35.21 22.46
N ALA A 22 -0.22 33.87 22.44
CA ALA A 22 -0.50 32.98 23.56
C ALA A 22 0.72 32.09 23.88
N PRO A 23 1.63 32.51 24.79
CA PRO A 23 2.87 31.78 25.09
C PRO A 23 2.67 30.35 25.57
N VAL A 24 1.57 30.09 26.29
CA VAL A 24 1.24 28.73 26.77
C VAL A 24 0.92 27.80 25.60
N LEU A 25 0.20 28.30 24.59
CA LEU A 25 -0.11 27.53 23.38
C LEU A 25 1.15 27.35 22.52
N ASP A 26 2.00 28.37 22.42
CA ASP A 26 3.23 28.32 21.60
C ASP A 26 4.18 27.19 22.02
N ASN A 27 4.28 26.92 23.34
CA ASN A 27 5.09 25.81 23.87
C ASN A 27 4.70 24.43 23.30
N ASP A 28 3.40 24.22 23.04
CA ASP A 28 2.87 22.93 22.56
C ASP A 28 2.49 22.96 21.07
N ALA A 29 2.52 24.13 20.43
CA ALA A 29 1.99 24.35 19.08
C ALA A 29 2.60 23.40 18.05
N ASP A 30 3.92 23.20 18.07
CA ASP A 30 4.61 22.34 17.10
C ASP A 30 4.16 20.87 17.24
N ALA A 31 4.06 20.36 18.46
CA ALA A 31 3.60 19.00 18.72
C ALA A 31 2.14 18.81 18.31
N LEU A 32 1.29 19.81 18.56
CA LEU A 32 -0.11 19.82 18.10
C LEU A 32 -0.21 19.82 16.58
N LEU A 33 0.58 20.66 15.91
CA LEU A 33 0.59 20.75 14.44
C LEU A 33 1.09 19.44 13.80
N ALA A 34 2.08 18.77 14.37
CA ALA A 34 2.49 17.43 13.90
C ALA A 34 1.34 16.42 13.96
N ARG A 35 0.59 16.38 15.07
CA ARG A 35 -0.56 15.48 15.24
C ARG A 35 -1.69 15.82 14.27
N ILE A 36 -1.96 17.10 14.05
CA ILE A 36 -2.99 17.54 13.09
C ILE A 36 -2.57 17.18 11.65
N ASN A 37 -1.30 17.35 11.26
CA ASN A 37 -0.81 16.92 9.95
C ASN A 37 -1.01 15.41 9.72
N ALA A 38 -0.71 14.58 10.73
CA ALA A 38 -0.95 13.14 10.66
C ALA A 38 -2.45 12.80 10.56
N ALA A 39 -3.32 13.56 11.23
CA ALA A 39 -4.77 13.40 11.12
C ALA A 39 -5.30 13.86 9.75
N GLN A 40 -4.74 14.92 9.17
CA GLN A 40 -5.10 15.42 7.85
C GLN A 40 -4.75 14.42 6.75
N ALA A 41 -3.59 13.76 6.82
CA ALA A 41 -3.24 12.68 5.90
C ALA A 41 -4.27 11.53 5.94
N ARG A 42 -4.77 11.21 7.15
CA ARG A 42 -5.84 10.21 7.32
C ARG A 42 -7.18 10.69 6.77
N GLU A 43 -7.53 11.96 6.96
CA GLU A 43 -8.74 12.55 6.40
C GLU A 43 -8.75 12.49 4.87
N GLN A 44 -7.63 12.83 4.23
CA GLN A 44 -7.45 12.71 2.78
C GLN A 44 -7.57 11.26 2.30
N ALA A 45 -6.98 10.30 3.01
CA ALA A 45 -7.13 8.88 2.67
C ALA A 45 -8.60 8.42 2.74
N ILE A 46 -9.38 8.93 3.70
CA ILE A 46 -10.83 8.67 3.77
C ILE A 46 -11.56 9.29 2.59
N GLU A 47 -11.22 10.54 2.22
CA GLU A 47 -11.84 11.23 1.09
C GLU A 47 -11.53 10.53 -0.25
N GLN A 48 -10.30 10.08 -0.45
CA GLN A 48 -9.93 9.26 -1.60
C GLN A 48 -10.65 7.90 -1.59
N ALA A 49 -10.77 7.25 -0.43
CA ALA A 49 -11.50 5.98 -0.32
C ALA A 49 -13.01 6.15 -0.64
N LEU A 50 -13.59 7.31 -0.34
CA LEU A 50 -14.99 7.62 -0.65
C LEU A 50 -15.27 7.75 -2.15
N THR A 51 -14.29 8.16 -2.96
CA THR A 51 -14.45 8.31 -4.41
C THR A 51 -14.09 7.04 -5.19
N ARG A 52 -13.34 6.11 -4.58
CA ARG A 52 -12.93 4.85 -5.22
C ARG A 52 -14.05 3.80 -5.19
N ARG A 53 -14.00 2.83 -6.12
CA ARG A 53 -14.84 1.62 -6.13
C ARG A 53 -14.62 0.72 -4.92
N SER A 54 -15.63 -0.10 -4.62
CA SER A 54 -15.55 -1.17 -3.64
C SER A 54 -14.44 -2.16 -4.01
N SER A 55 -13.76 -2.74 -3.03
CA SER A 55 -12.72 -3.73 -3.30
C SER A 55 -12.61 -4.82 -2.25
N ILE A 56 -12.18 -5.99 -2.69
CA ILE A 56 -11.89 -7.16 -1.86
C ILE A 56 -10.44 -7.53 -2.06
N GLY A 57 -9.67 -7.66 -0.98
CA GLY A 57 -8.27 -8.07 -1.05
C GLY A 57 -8.12 -9.53 -0.70
N LEU A 58 -7.41 -10.29 -1.53
CA LEU A 58 -6.95 -11.64 -1.23
C LEU A 58 -5.55 -11.55 -0.62
N TYR A 59 -5.38 -12.06 0.61
CA TYR A 59 -4.11 -11.98 1.34
C TYR A 59 -3.80 -13.29 2.05
N GLY A 60 -2.59 -13.80 1.89
CA GLY A 60 -2.15 -15.02 2.57
C GLY A 60 -1.10 -15.76 1.77
N HIS A 61 -0.52 -16.80 2.36
CA HIS A 61 0.61 -17.51 1.76
C HIS A 61 0.18 -18.57 0.74
N SER A 62 -1.08 -19.00 0.72
CA SER A 62 -1.56 -20.05 -0.19
C SER A 62 -1.93 -19.46 -1.55
N GLN A 63 -1.00 -19.51 -2.51
CA GLN A 63 -1.25 -19.06 -3.89
C GLN A 63 -2.40 -19.83 -4.53
N SER A 64 -2.47 -21.15 -4.33
CA SER A 64 -3.55 -21.97 -4.88
C SER A 64 -4.92 -21.61 -4.30
N ALA A 65 -5.01 -21.25 -3.01
CA ALA A 65 -6.26 -20.74 -2.44
C ALA A 65 -6.67 -19.38 -3.04
N LYS A 66 -5.71 -18.47 -3.24
CA LYS A 66 -5.97 -17.18 -3.90
C LYS A 66 -6.41 -17.36 -5.35
N ALA A 67 -5.72 -18.22 -6.11
CA ALA A 67 -6.08 -18.57 -7.49
C ALA A 67 -7.49 -19.15 -7.58
N HIS A 68 -7.86 -20.05 -6.68
CA HIS A 68 -9.20 -20.64 -6.61
C HIS A 68 -10.29 -19.58 -6.40
N LEU A 69 -10.09 -18.67 -5.43
CA LEU A 69 -11.02 -17.57 -5.18
C LEU A 69 -11.08 -16.59 -6.35
N LEU A 70 -9.93 -16.21 -6.89
CA LEU A 70 -9.82 -15.30 -8.01
C LEU A 70 -10.56 -15.85 -9.24
N LEU A 71 -10.39 -17.13 -9.55
CA LEU A 71 -11.12 -17.80 -10.62
C LEU A 71 -12.63 -17.87 -10.34
N SER A 72 -13.02 -18.09 -9.10
CA SER A 72 -14.44 -18.14 -8.72
C SER A 72 -15.12 -16.76 -8.76
N LEU A 73 -14.35 -15.68 -8.53
CA LEU A 73 -14.85 -14.31 -8.48
C LEU A 73 -14.77 -13.60 -9.83
N CYS A 74 -13.75 -13.86 -10.64
CA CYS A 74 -13.51 -13.16 -11.91
C CYS A 74 -13.46 -14.09 -13.14
N GLY A 75 -13.60 -15.41 -12.96
CA GLY A 75 -13.51 -16.37 -14.05
C GLY A 75 -14.80 -16.53 -14.86
N ASN A 76 -14.67 -17.00 -16.09
CA ASN A 76 -15.75 -17.10 -17.07
C ASN A 76 -16.58 -18.41 -16.98
N GLY A 77 -16.69 -19.02 -15.79
CA GLY A 77 -17.40 -20.30 -15.57
C GLY A 77 -16.74 -21.54 -16.19
N ASN A 78 -15.88 -21.37 -17.20
CA ASN A 78 -15.13 -22.44 -17.87
C ASN A 78 -13.73 -22.64 -17.27
N GLY A 79 -13.48 -22.14 -16.07
CA GLY A 79 -12.21 -22.26 -15.37
C GLY A 79 -11.07 -21.42 -15.97
N ARG A 80 -11.38 -20.39 -16.77
CA ARG A 80 -10.41 -19.39 -17.26
C ARG A 80 -10.67 -18.02 -16.66
N LEU A 81 -9.62 -17.22 -16.53
CA LEU A 81 -9.72 -15.83 -16.11
C LEU A 81 -9.26 -14.95 -17.27
N ASN A 82 -10.22 -14.38 -17.98
CA ASN A 82 -9.94 -13.54 -19.14
C ASN A 82 -9.66 -12.10 -18.69
N VAL A 83 -8.47 -11.61 -19.00
CA VAL A 83 -8.09 -10.20 -18.85
C VAL A 83 -7.91 -9.54 -20.20
N THR A 84 -8.28 -8.26 -20.31
CA THR A 84 -8.28 -7.49 -21.55
C THR A 84 -7.46 -6.20 -21.40
N PRO A 85 -6.13 -6.28 -21.28
CA PRO A 85 -5.28 -5.10 -21.38
C PRO A 85 -5.31 -4.54 -22.81
N GLY A 86 -6.03 -3.42 -23.01
CA GLY A 86 -6.29 -2.86 -24.33
C GLY A 86 -7.30 -3.70 -25.10
N GLN A 87 -6.98 -4.05 -26.35
CA GLN A 87 -7.91 -4.77 -27.24
C GLN A 87 -7.71 -6.29 -27.31
N ARG A 88 -6.71 -6.83 -26.60
CA ARG A 88 -6.39 -8.27 -26.63
C ARG A 88 -6.83 -8.95 -25.35
N THR A 89 -7.51 -10.09 -25.49
CA THR A 89 -7.89 -10.96 -24.37
C THR A 89 -6.81 -12.02 -24.12
N PHE A 90 -6.41 -12.18 -22.86
CA PHE A 90 -5.51 -13.23 -22.41
C PHE A 90 -6.14 -14.00 -21.25
N ASP A 91 -5.97 -15.32 -21.24
CA ASP A 91 -6.18 -16.10 -20.01
C ASP A 91 -5.01 -15.86 -19.04
N TYR A 92 -5.29 -15.24 -17.89
CA TYR A 92 -4.31 -14.84 -16.90
C TYR A 92 -3.47 -16.03 -16.39
N PHE A 93 -4.10 -17.17 -16.11
CA PHE A 93 -3.41 -18.34 -15.56
C PHE A 93 -2.60 -19.13 -16.60
N SER A 94 -2.75 -18.83 -17.90
CA SER A 94 -2.04 -19.55 -18.97
C SER A 94 -1.02 -18.67 -19.70
N HIS A 95 -1.33 -17.39 -19.92
CA HIS A 95 -0.51 -16.50 -20.74
C HIS A 95 0.28 -15.46 -19.93
N ILE A 96 -0.22 -15.06 -18.75
CA ILE A 96 0.40 -13.96 -17.96
C ILE A 96 1.12 -14.47 -16.72
N ASN A 97 0.47 -15.32 -15.92
CA ASN A 97 1.05 -15.86 -14.70
C ASN A 97 0.73 -17.37 -14.52
N PRO A 98 1.39 -18.25 -15.29
CA PRO A 98 1.24 -19.69 -15.15
C PRO A 98 1.54 -20.19 -13.75
N GLY A 99 0.65 -21.03 -13.22
CA GLY A 99 0.76 -21.57 -11.86
C GLY A 99 0.48 -20.54 -10.76
N HIS A 100 0.05 -19.33 -11.12
CA HIS A 100 -0.19 -18.23 -10.18
C HIS A 100 1.02 -18.00 -9.26
N ALA A 101 2.18 -17.83 -9.89
CA ALA A 101 3.41 -17.53 -9.18
C ALA A 101 3.30 -16.19 -8.44
N LEU A 102 4.08 -16.08 -7.37
CA LEU A 102 4.10 -14.91 -6.52
C LEU A 102 4.63 -13.69 -7.29
N THR A 103 3.87 -12.60 -7.25
CA THR A 103 4.14 -11.38 -8.01
C THR A 103 4.96 -10.35 -7.22
N ASN A 104 5.69 -9.50 -7.95
CA ASN A 104 6.51 -8.41 -7.42
C ASN A 104 5.67 -7.23 -6.87
N MET A 105 4.38 -7.21 -7.19
CA MET A 105 3.43 -6.12 -6.96
C MET A 105 2.02 -6.67 -6.72
N ALA A 106 1.13 -5.85 -6.18
CA ALA A 106 -0.28 -6.23 -6.09
C ALA A 106 -0.96 -6.19 -7.47
N LEU A 107 -1.96 -7.03 -7.68
CA LEU A 107 -2.76 -7.04 -8.92
C LEU A 107 -4.19 -6.64 -8.62
N ARG A 108 -4.69 -5.63 -9.33
CA ARG A 108 -6.10 -5.22 -9.26
C ARG A 108 -6.83 -5.73 -10.48
N PHE A 109 -7.76 -6.65 -10.28
CA PHE A 109 -8.69 -7.12 -11.29
C PHE A 109 -9.96 -6.29 -11.22
N THR A 110 -10.32 -5.62 -12.30
CA THR A 110 -11.45 -4.69 -12.35
C THR A 110 -12.25 -4.83 -13.63
N THR A 111 -13.56 -4.61 -13.57
CA THR A 111 -14.40 -4.48 -14.76
C THR A 111 -14.42 -3.05 -15.31
N GLU A 112 -13.69 -2.12 -14.69
CA GLU A 112 -13.56 -0.75 -15.16
C GLU A 112 -12.60 -0.66 -16.36
N SER A 113 -13.03 0.05 -17.40
CA SER A 113 -12.15 0.43 -18.50
C SER A 113 -11.23 1.57 -18.07
N ALA A 114 -9.99 1.54 -18.55
CA ALA A 114 -9.04 2.62 -18.29
C ALA A 114 -9.57 3.95 -18.83
N ALA A 115 -9.37 5.05 -18.07
CA ALA A 115 -9.83 6.38 -18.47
C ALA A 115 -9.17 6.88 -19.75
N VAL A 116 -7.93 6.43 -19.99
CA VAL A 116 -7.20 6.66 -21.23
C VAL A 116 -7.08 5.31 -21.91
N ASP A 117 -7.65 5.18 -23.11
CA ASP A 117 -7.46 4.00 -23.95
C ASP A 117 -6.33 4.28 -24.94
N ASP A 118 -5.22 3.54 -24.81
CA ASP A 118 -4.07 3.63 -25.70
C ASP A 118 -3.62 2.21 -26.04
N GLU A 119 -3.66 1.88 -27.32
CA GLU A 119 -3.34 0.54 -27.81
C GLU A 119 -1.85 0.19 -27.66
N ALA A 120 -0.96 1.19 -27.72
CA ALA A 120 0.48 0.98 -27.59
C ALA A 120 0.90 0.81 -26.13
N PHE A 121 0.24 1.52 -25.21
CA PHE A 121 0.51 1.48 -23.77
C PHE A 121 -0.76 1.14 -22.98
N PRO A 122 -1.29 -0.09 -23.09
CA PRO A 122 -2.56 -0.46 -22.47
C PRO A 122 -2.47 -0.73 -20.97
N LEU A 123 -1.27 -0.94 -20.41
CA LEU A 123 -1.12 -1.27 -19.00
C LEU A 123 -1.11 -0.01 -18.15
N ARG A 124 -1.67 -0.10 -16.94
CA ARG A 124 -1.70 0.97 -15.95
C ARG A 124 -0.97 0.53 -14.69
N LEU A 125 0.15 1.18 -14.41
CA LEU A 125 1.03 0.88 -13.28
C LEU A 125 0.93 1.99 -12.25
N SER A 126 0.54 1.68 -11.02
CA SER A 126 0.67 2.61 -9.89
C SER A 126 2.04 2.46 -9.25
N LEU A 127 2.80 3.55 -9.17
CA LEU A 127 4.12 3.53 -8.51
C LEU A 127 4.01 3.82 -7.02
N VAL A 128 5.05 3.42 -6.28
CA VAL A 128 5.30 3.94 -4.94
C VAL A 128 5.69 5.42 -5.01
N THR A 129 5.19 6.24 -4.08
CA THR A 129 5.66 7.64 -3.96
C THR A 129 7.01 7.72 -3.25
N GLU A 130 7.65 8.90 -3.25
CA GLU A 130 8.89 9.12 -2.48
C GLU A 130 8.66 8.84 -0.98
N ALA A 131 7.52 9.27 -0.44
CA ALA A 131 7.16 9.03 0.94
C ALA A 131 6.93 7.55 1.26
N GLU A 132 6.26 6.83 0.36
CA GLU A 132 6.07 5.38 0.47
C GLU A 132 7.41 4.63 0.36
N LEU A 133 8.33 5.11 -0.48
CA LEU A 133 9.69 4.59 -0.58
C LEU A 133 10.47 4.78 0.73
N VAL A 134 10.30 5.90 1.44
CA VAL A 134 10.85 6.06 2.80
C VAL A 134 10.26 5.02 3.76
N GLN A 135 8.95 4.79 3.73
CA GLN A 135 8.30 3.75 4.55
C GLN A 135 8.85 2.35 4.24
N LEU A 136 9.11 2.03 2.98
CA LEU A 136 9.73 0.77 2.57
C LEU A 136 11.10 0.56 3.21
N PHE A 137 11.95 1.59 3.20
CA PHE A 137 13.26 1.52 3.83
C PHE A 137 13.16 1.40 5.35
N ILE A 138 12.22 2.09 6.00
CA ILE A 138 11.92 1.89 7.43
C ILE A 138 11.50 0.43 7.68
N ALA A 139 10.61 -0.14 6.88
CA ALA A 139 10.18 -1.53 7.02
C ALA A 139 11.37 -2.50 6.88
N ARG A 140 12.25 -2.27 5.89
CA ARG A 140 13.49 -3.04 5.72
C ARG A 140 14.37 -3.03 6.97
N THR A 141 14.49 -1.87 7.65
CA THR A 141 15.30 -1.79 8.88
C THR A 141 14.80 -2.72 9.99
N THR A 142 13.50 -3.00 10.03
CA THR A 142 12.90 -3.87 11.04
C THR A 142 13.14 -5.35 10.80
N LEU A 143 13.51 -5.73 9.58
CA LEU A 143 13.93 -7.10 9.24
C LEU A 143 15.35 -7.39 9.74
N HIS A 144 16.22 -6.38 9.78
CA HIS A 144 17.60 -6.48 10.27
C HIS A 144 17.92 -5.37 11.29
N PRO A 145 17.63 -5.59 12.59
CA PRO A 145 17.57 -4.54 13.60
C PRO A 145 18.93 -4.02 14.10
N GLN A 146 20.01 -4.17 13.32
CA GLN A 146 21.37 -3.71 13.66
C GLN A 146 21.56 -2.20 13.51
N ILE A 147 20.50 -1.46 13.18
CA ILE A 147 20.56 -0.02 12.96
C ILE A 147 20.63 0.72 14.30
N ARG A 148 21.68 1.54 14.46
CA ARG A 148 21.85 2.44 15.60
C ARG A 148 21.02 3.70 15.39
N ALA A 149 20.18 4.04 16.37
CA ALA A 149 19.44 5.29 16.34
C ALA A 149 20.39 6.49 16.45
N VAL A 150 20.09 7.56 15.72
CA VAL A 150 20.84 8.82 15.78
C VAL A 150 20.34 9.65 16.96
N ASP A 151 21.26 10.14 17.80
CA ASP A 151 20.91 10.91 18.99
C ASP A 151 20.19 12.22 18.64
N LYS A 152 19.20 12.61 19.47
CA LYS A 152 18.37 13.80 19.25
C LYS A 152 19.17 15.09 19.01
N ALA A 153 20.22 15.33 19.80
CA ALA A 153 21.07 16.52 19.68
C ALA A 153 21.81 16.58 18.33
N VAL A 154 22.18 15.42 17.77
CA VAL A 154 22.79 15.33 16.43
C VAL A 154 21.77 15.67 15.36
N ILE A 155 20.53 15.19 15.51
CA ILE A 155 19.41 15.50 14.61
C ILE A 155 19.14 17.01 14.60
N GLU A 156 19.02 17.64 15.77
CA GLU A 156 18.80 19.08 15.91
C GLU A 156 19.93 19.89 15.24
N THR A 157 21.19 19.51 15.46
CA THR A 157 22.35 20.17 14.85
C THR A 157 22.33 20.10 13.32
N ARG A 158 21.92 18.96 12.75
CA ARG A 158 21.82 18.77 11.30
C ARG A 158 20.63 19.50 10.70
N LEU A 159 19.52 19.55 11.44
CA LEU A 159 18.34 20.28 11.03
C LEU A 159 18.65 21.76 10.78
N GLU A 160 19.45 22.39 11.64
CA GLU A 160 19.93 23.76 11.41
C GLU A 160 20.77 23.88 10.13
N LYS A 161 21.64 22.91 9.83
CA LYS A 161 22.41 22.91 8.58
C LYS A 161 21.50 22.78 7.36
N TRP A 162 20.52 21.87 7.39
CA TRP A 162 19.60 21.65 6.29
C TRP A 162 18.65 22.83 6.05
N ARG A 163 18.33 23.63 7.08
CA ARG A 163 17.59 24.89 6.89
C ARG A 163 18.32 25.87 5.95
N GLY A 164 19.65 25.85 5.94
CA GLY A 164 20.46 26.64 5.00
C GLY A 164 20.46 26.13 3.56
N LEU A 165 19.93 24.93 3.31
CA LEU A 165 19.88 24.28 1.99
C LEU A 165 18.48 24.31 1.35
N ARG A 166 17.57 25.10 1.93
CA ARG A 166 16.22 25.30 1.39
C ARG A 166 16.29 25.90 -0.01
N GLN A 167 15.48 25.33 -0.90
CA GLN A 167 15.29 25.86 -2.23
C GLN A 167 14.31 27.05 -2.19
N PRO A 168 14.44 28.03 -3.12
CA PRO A 168 13.54 29.20 -3.17
C PRO A 168 12.08 28.83 -3.45
N GLN A 169 11.85 27.71 -4.13
CA GLN A 169 10.53 27.16 -4.43
C GLN A 169 10.41 25.76 -3.83
N GLY A 170 9.17 25.34 -3.55
CA GLY A 170 8.91 23.96 -3.14
C GLY A 170 9.40 22.98 -4.19
N VAL A 171 10.06 21.92 -3.74
CA VAL A 171 10.56 20.86 -4.61
C VAL A 171 9.49 19.77 -4.68
N PRO A 172 9.07 19.31 -5.88
CA PRO A 172 8.09 18.23 -6.01
C PRO A 172 8.52 16.91 -5.33
N GLY A 173 7.58 15.99 -5.18
CA GLY A 173 7.83 14.61 -4.72
C GLY A 173 7.42 14.30 -3.29
N ILE A 174 7.35 15.29 -2.41
CA ILE A 174 6.87 15.08 -1.04
C ILE A 174 6.22 16.33 -0.43
N THR A 175 5.18 16.11 0.36
CA THR A 175 4.39 17.13 1.05
C THR A 175 4.53 17.03 2.57
N ALA A 176 4.16 18.09 3.29
CA ALA A 176 4.14 18.08 4.75
C ALA A 176 3.23 16.99 5.35
N GLN A 177 2.12 16.69 4.66
CA GLN A 177 1.16 15.65 5.05
C GLN A 177 1.77 14.25 4.92
N GLU A 178 2.50 14.02 3.83
CA GLU A 178 3.23 12.76 3.61
C GLU A 178 4.35 12.58 4.64
N VAL A 179 5.04 13.65 5.06
CA VAL A 179 5.99 13.59 6.19
C VAL A 179 5.27 13.16 7.48
N GLY A 180 4.05 13.66 7.73
CA GLY A 180 3.20 13.21 8.84
C GLY A 180 2.81 11.73 8.74
N ALA A 181 2.54 11.23 7.52
CA ALA A 181 2.28 9.81 7.28
C ALA A 181 3.52 8.94 7.55
N ILE A 182 4.72 9.38 7.11
CA ILE A 182 5.99 8.74 7.44
C ILE A 182 6.20 8.70 8.96
N ALA A 183 5.97 9.83 9.65
CA ALA A 183 6.11 9.92 11.11
C ALA A 183 5.24 8.88 11.82
N ARG A 184 3.95 8.81 11.44
CA ARG A 184 3.00 7.83 12.00
C ARG A 184 3.44 6.40 11.71
N PHE A 185 3.85 6.11 10.48
CA PHE A 185 4.33 4.78 10.09
C PHE A 185 5.55 4.38 10.91
N TRP A 186 6.54 5.27 11.02
CA TRP A 186 7.76 5.08 11.81
C TRP A 186 7.45 4.84 13.29
N GLN A 187 6.60 5.67 13.91
CA GLN A 187 6.18 5.52 15.30
C GLN A 187 5.47 4.17 15.56
N SER A 188 4.69 3.67 14.58
CA SER A 188 3.98 2.39 14.72
C SER A 188 4.87 1.16 14.51
N THR A 189 5.97 1.34 13.78
CA THR A 189 6.84 0.27 13.28
C THR A 189 8.10 0.11 14.14
N VAL A 190 8.72 1.23 14.52
CA VAL A 190 9.97 1.26 15.29
C VAL A 190 9.67 1.18 16.79
N PRO A 191 10.38 0.34 17.58
CA PRO A 191 10.18 0.30 19.03
C PRO A 191 10.42 1.64 19.71
N ALA A 192 9.58 2.01 20.69
CA ALA A 192 9.64 3.30 21.39
C ALA A 192 11.04 3.66 21.95
N ALA A 193 11.79 2.67 22.46
CA ALA A 193 13.15 2.88 22.97
C ALA A 193 14.17 3.37 21.92
N ARG A 194 13.86 3.20 20.62
CA ARG A 194 14.70 3.65 19.49
C ARG A 194 14.17 4.92 18.84
N GLN A 195 13.06 5.48 19.33
CA GLN A 195 12.43 6.65 18.73
C GLN A 195 13.07 7.94 19.28
N GLN A 196 13.99 8.52 18.50
CA GLN A 196 14.72 9.75 18.88
C GLN A 196 14.09 11.05 18.32
N ILE A 197 13.15 10.94 17.37
CA ILE A 197 12.44 12.06 16.73
C ILE A 197 11.08 12.20 17.42
N ASP A 198 10.89 13.29 18.16
CA ASP A 198 9.62 13.61 18.82
C ASP A 198 8.66 14.38 17.90
N ASP A 199 7.45 14.67 18.38
CA ASP A 199 6.42 15.37 17.60
C ASP A 199 6.91 16.76 17.12
N VAL A 200 7.73 17.46 17.91
CA VAL A 200 8.29 18.77 17.55
C VAL A 200 9.26 18.63 16.38
N LEU A 201 10.20 17.69 16.43
CA LEU A 201 11.13 17.45 15.32
C LEU A 201 10.40 17.01 14.05
N TRP A 202 9.38 16.16 14.16
CA TRP A 202 8.54 15.77 13.02
C TRP A 202 7.81 16.97 12.41
N HIS A 203 7.33 17.91 13.22
CA HIS A 203 6.76 19.16 12.72
C HIS A 203 7.79 19.96 11.92
N GLN A 204 9.00 20.11 12.45
CA GLN A 204 10.06 20.84 11.76
C GLN A 204 10.50 20.16 10.45
N PHE A 205 10.53 18.82 10.41
CA PHE A 205 10.73 18.09 9.15
C PHE A 205 9.60 18.34 8.15
N ALA A 206 8.35 18.32 8.60
CA ALA A 206 7.19 18.56 7.73
C ALA A 206 7.24 19.97 7.08
N GLN A 207 7.78 20.96 7.77
CA GLN A 207 8.00 22.31 7.21
C GLN A 207 9.23 22.38 6.30
N LEU A 208 10.28 21.62 6.58
CA LEU A 208 11.56 21.73 5.89
C LEU A 208 11.65 20.86 4.63
N VAL A 209 11.35 19.57 4.75
CA VAL A 209 11.63 18.54 3.72
C VAL A 209 11.02 18.87 2.35
N PRO A 210 9.78 19.38 2.22
CA PRO A 210 9.22 19.76 0.93
C PRO A 210 10.02 20.84 0.18
N SER A 211 10.84 21.62 0.89
CA SER A 211 11.70 22.67 0.32
C SER A 211 13.16 22.23 0.09
N LEU A 212 13.48 20.94 0.30
CA LEU A 212 14.82 20.40 0.09
C LEU A 212 14.93 19.70 -1.27
N ASP A 213 16.12 19.72 -1.85
CA ASP A 213 16.46 18.92 -3.04
C ASP A 213 16.55 17.42 -2.70
N LEU A 214 16.54 16.58 -3.74
CA LEU A 214 16.49 15.13 -3.56
C LEU A 214 17.70 14.56 -2.77
N THR A 215 18.89 15.13 -3.00
CA THR A 215 20.11 14.72 -2.30
C THR A 215 20.06 15.07 -0.81
N THR A 216 19.58 16.27 -0.48
CA THR A 216 19.44 16.68 0.93
C THR A 216 18.32 15.88 1.60
N ARG A 217 17.21 15.58 0.91
CA ARG A 217 16.16 14.68 1.43
C ARG A 217 16.72 13.29 1.77
N ALA A 218 17.58 12.72 0.92
CA ALA A 218 18.25 11.45 1.23
C ALA A 218 19.06 11.54 2.53
N SER A 219 19.75 12.67 2.76
CA SER A 219 20.48 12.92 4.01
C SER A 219 19.54 13.01 5.21
N VAL A 220 18.38 13.66 5.09
CA VAL A 220 17.35 13.68 6.14
C VAL A 220 16.84 12.27 6.44
N TRP A 221 16.46 11.51 5.41
CA TRP A 221 15.91 10.18 5.59
C TRP A 221 16.92 9.14 6.07
N SER A 222 18.21 9.39 5.86
CA SER A 222 19.28 8.55 6.39
C SER A 222 19.21 8.36 7.90
N LEU A 223 18.66 9.33 8.64
CA LEU A 223 18.44 9.24 10.08
C LEU A 223 17.54 8.05 10.47
N LEU A 224 16.57 7.68 9.62
CA LEU A 224 15.57 6.65 9.89
C LEU A 224 16.12 5.23 9.73
N TRP A 225 17.28 5.10 9.08
CA TRP A 225 18.01 3.84 8.94
C TRP A 225 19.47 3.96 9.42
N GLY A 226 19.70 4.82 10.42
CA GLY A 226 20.96 4.92 11.17
C GLY A 226 22.16 5.25 10.30
N GLU A 227 21.94 6.06 9.28
CA GLU A 227 22.97 6.64 8.40
C GLU A 227 23.79 5.63 7.60
N GLN A 228 23.22 4.44 7.36
CA GLN A 228 23.85 3.46 6.48
C GLN A 228 23.94 4.03 5.05
N GLN A 229 25.17 4.18 4.55
CA GLN A 229 25.44 4.82 3.27
C GLN A 229 24.86 3.99 2.12
N GLU A 230 24.97 2.66 2.19
CA GLU A 230 24.46 1.72 1.19
C GLU A 230 22.95 1.90 1.01
N LEU A 231 22.20 2.05 2.11
CA LEU A 231 20.75 2.25 2.06
C LEU A 231 20.38 3.61 1.52
N THR A 232 21.13 4.62 1.91
CA THR A 232 20.91 5.98 1.43
C THR A 232 21.14 6.07 -0.08
N GLN A 233 22.18 5.40 -0.60
CA GLN A 233 22.45 5.32 -2.04
C GLN A 233 21.40 4.49 -2.78
N GLN A 234 20.96 3.36 -2.20
CA GLN A 234 19.91 2.55 -2.79
C GLN A 234 18.57 3.32 -2.87
N TRP A 235 18.20 4.03 -1.80
CA TRP A 235 17.04 4.90 -1.77
C TRP A 235 17.16 6.02 -2.82
N LEU A 236 18.32 6.67 -2.88
CA LEU A 236 18.56 7.77 -3.82
C LEU A 236 18.47 7.30 -5.29
N LYS A 237 18.99 6.11 -5.63
CA LYS A 237 18.85 5.51 -6.97
C LYS A 237 17.39 5.34 -7.36
N LEU A 238 16.57 4.82 -6.46
CA LEU A 238 15.14 4.60 -6.68
C LEU A 238 14.35 5.91 -6.74
N ALA A 239 14.68 6.87 -5.88
CA ALA A 239 14.04 8.19 -5.87
C ALA A 239 14.35 9.02 -7.13
N HIS A 240 15.54 8.85 -7.71
CA HIS A 240 15.87 9.48 -9.01
C HIS A 240 14.95 8.99 -10.13
N VAL A 241 14.58 7.71 -10.14
CA VAL A 241 13.63 7.18 -11.13
C VAL A 241 12.24 7.76 -10.92
N LEU A 242 11.78 7.89 -9.66
CA LEU A 242 10.53 8.59 -9.37
C LEU A 242 10.56 10.07 -9.82
N HIS A 243 11.68 10.75 -9.64
CA HIS A 243 11.87 12.11 -10.14
C HIS A 243 11.84 12.18 -11.68
N GLN A 244 12.43 11.21 -12.39
CA GLN A 244 12.36 11.11 -13.86
C GLN A 244 10.92 10.93 -14.36
N THR A 245 10.05 10.29 -13.58
CA THR A 245 8.61 10.17 -13.89
C THR A 245 7.81 11.44 -13.60
N SER A 246 8.47 12.55 -13.26
CA SER A 246 7.83 13.77 -12.75
C SER A 246 6.93 13.52 -11.53
N HIS A 247 7.27 12.50 -10.73
CA HIS A 247 6.47 12.03 -9.59
C HIS A 247 5.02 11.65 -9.94
N ALA A 248 4.79 11.18 -11.18
CA ALA A 248 3.48 10.68 -11.59
C ALA A 248 3.06 9.49 -10.71
N SER A 249 1.80 9.50 -10.26
CA SER A 249 1.25 8.40 -9.47
C SER A 249 0.98 7.15 -10.31
N GLU A 250 0.85 7.32 -11.63
CA GLU A 250 0.48 6.28 -12.57
C GLU A 250 1.32 6.38 -13.84
N LEU A 251 1.72 5.23 -14.39
CA LEU A 251 2.39 5.12 -15.69
C LEU A 251 1.55 4.28 -16.66
N ALA A 252 1.50 4.71 -17.91
CA ALA A 252 1.07 3.88 -19.03
C ALA A 252 2.26 3.06 -19.56
N ALA A 253 2.07 1.74 -19.69
CA ALA A 253 3.14 0.82 -20.03
C ALA A 253 2.74 -0.17 -21.15
N PRO A 254 3.71 -0.68 -21.93
CA PRO A 254 3.43 -1.55 -23.06
C PRO A 254 3.08 -2.96 -22.59
N LEU A 255 2.24 -3.65 -23.37
CA LEU A 255 1.82 -5.03 -23.10
C LEU A 255 2.99 -6.03 -23.04
N SER A 256 4.11 -5.72 -23.70
CA SER A 256 5.33 -6.53 -23.73
C SER A 256 5.96 -6.79 -22.36
N LEU A 257 5.55 -6.03 -21.32
CA LEU A 257 5.93 -6.32 -19.93
C LEU A 257 5.28 -7.58 -19.36
N LEU A 258 4.13 -8.00 -19.88
CA LEU A 258 3.38 -9.15 -19.38
C LEU A 258 3.45 -10.35 -20.31
N VAL A 259 3.47 -10.11 -21.62
CA VAL A 259 3.39 -11.16 -22.63
C VAL A 259 4.30 -10.81 -23.80
N ASP A 260 5.09 -11.77 -24.28
CA ASP A 260 5.94 -11.60 -25.45
C ASP A 260 5.15 -11.63 -26.78
N ASN A 261 5.87 -11.49 -27.90
CA ASN A 261 5.26 -11.52 -29.23
C ASN A 261 4.62 -12.88 -29.61
N PHE A 262 4.96 -13.96 -28.89
CA PHE A 262 4.44 -15.31 -29.10
C PHE A 262 3.27 -15.64 -28.17
N GLY A 263 2.87 -14.72 -27.29
CA GLY A 263 1.79 -14.98 -26.33
C GLY A 263 2.28 -15.70 -25.06
N LEU A 264 3.59 -15.77 -24.83
CA LEU A 264 4.19 -16.39 -23.66
C LEU A 264 4.42 -15.35 -22.54
N PRO A 265 4.40 -15.78 -21.26
CA PRO A 265 4.62 -14.87 -20.13
C PRO A 265 5.95 -14.13 -20.22
N GLY A 266 5.92 -12.82 -19.97
CA GLY A 266 7.11 -11.99 -19.84
C GLY A 266 7.90 -12.33 -18.57
N GLU A 267 9.23 -12.15 -18.64
CA GLU A 267 10.13 -12.45 -17.51
C GLU A 267 10.49 -11.20 -16.71
N GLY A 268 10.67 -11.37 -15.39
CA GLY A 268 11.29 -10.37 -14.51
C GLY A 268 10.40 -9.19 -14.06
N PHE A 269 9.38 -8.80 -14.84
CA PHE A 269 8.49 -7.70 -14.46
C PHE A 269 7.43 -8.13 -13.43
N LEU A 270 6.56 -9.07 -13.80
CA LEU A 270 5.41 -9.47 -12.97
C LEU A 270 5.82 -10.36 -11.80
N THR A 271 6.66 -11.36 -12.07
CA THR A 271 7.13 -12.39 -11.13
C THR A 271 8.63 -12.25 -10.92
N HIS A 272 9.14 -12.76 -9.79
CA HIS A 272 10.58 -12.80 -9.58
C HIS A 272 11.23 -13.79 -10.56
N GLY A 273 11.91 -13.27 -11.58
CA GLY A 273 12.81 -14.06 -12.41
C GLY A 273 14.11 -14.34 -11.66
N THR A 274 14.66 -15.55 -11.81
CA THR A 274 16.11 -15.72 -11.71
C THR A 274 16.72 -15.00 -12.91
N PHE A 275 17.10 -13.74 -12.76
CA PHE A 275 17.82 -13.01 -13.80
C PHE A 275 19.10 -13.79 -14.15
N THR A 276 19.08 -14.53 -15.25
CA THR A 276 20.25 -15.24 -15.80
C THR A 276 21.03 -14.37 -16.79
N LEU A 277 20.55 -13.16 -17.08
CA LEU A 277 21.16 -12.22 -18.02
C LEU A 277 21.42 -10.86 -17.34
N PRO A 278 22.68 -10.39 -17.27
CA PRO A 278 23.06 -9.15 -16.58
C PRO A 278 22.91 -7.88 -17.44
N ASP A 279 21.96 -7.83 -18.37
CA ASP A 279 21.63 -6.59 -19.08
C ASP A 279 20.23 -6.11 -18.68
N ALA A 280 20.18 -4.90 -18.12
CA ALA A 280 18.96 -4.24 -17.71
C ALA A 280 18.08 -3.98 -18.94
N GLN A 281 17.15 -4.89 -19.23
CA GLN A 281 16.14 -4.67 -20.25
C GLN A 281 15.40 -3.36 -19.89
N GLU A 282 15.44 -2.39 -20.79
CA GLU A 282 14.71 -1.14 -20.64
C GLU A 282 13.34 -1.24 -21.33
N THR A 283 12.38 -0.48 -20.81
CA THR A 283 11.05 -0.34 -21.40
C THR A 283 10.65 1.13 -21.50
N LEU A 284 9.97 1.47 -22.60
CA LEU A 284 9.40 2.80 -22.80
C LEU A 284 8.05 2.91 -22.09
N LEU A 285 7.82 4.01 -21.40
CA LEU A 285 6.65 4.25 -20.55
C LEU A 285 6.21 5.71 -20.66
N HIS A 286 4.94 5.98 -20.41
CA HIS A 286 4.41 7.34 -20.35
C HIS A 286 3.91 7.67 -18.94
N PRO A 287 4.49 8.66 -18.24
CA PRO A 287 3.92 9.16 -17.01
C PRO A 287 2.54 9.79 -17.26
N LEU A 288 1.58 9.49 -16.38
CA LEU A 288 0.23 10.05 -16.46
C LEU A 288 0.05 11.18 -15.45
N ASN A 289 -0.48 12.30 -15.91
CA ASN A 289 -0.86 13.42 -15.05
C ASN A 289 -2.32 13.81 -15.33
N ASN A 290 -3.23 13.54 -14.39
CA ASN A 290 -4.67 13.83 -14.54
C ASN A 290 -5.30 13.30 -15.83
N GLY A 291 -4.84 12.13 -16.32
CA GLY A 291 -5.32 11.51 -17.56
C GLY A 291 -4.60 11.98 -18.83
N GLU A 292 -3.63 12.90 -18.73
CA GLU A 292 -2.76 13.27 -19.86
C GLU A 292 -1.47 12.46 -19.85
N MET A 293 -1.07 11.92 -21.01
CA MET A 293 0.22 11.25 -21.18
C MET A 293 1.33 12.28 -21.37
N LEU A 294 2.33 12.24 -20.49
CA LEU A 294 3.56 13.02 -20.62
C LEU A 294 4.55 12.33 -21.57
N ASN A 295 5.68 12.99 -21.83
CA ASN A 295 6.73 12.45 -22.70
C ASN A 295 7.21 11.07 -22.24
N ALA A 296 7.50 10.21 -23.22
CA ALA A 296 8.01 8.87 -22.97
C ALA A 296 9.33 8.91 -22.19
N ILE A 297 9.48 7.98 -21.26
CA ILE A 297 10.71 7.74 -20.50
C ILE A 297 11.13 6.28 -20.67
N SER A 298 12.44 6.02 -20.64
CA SER A 298 13.00 4.67 -20.66
C SER A 298 13.44 4.29 -19.25
N LEU A 299 12.95 3.17 -18.72
CA LEU A 299 13.32 2.68 -17.39
C LEU A 299 13.76 1.21 -17.42
N PRO A 300 14.76 0.81 -16.60
CA PRO A 300 15.07 -0.59 -16.35
C PRO A 300 13.86 -1.36 -15.79
N VAL A 301 13.56 -2.52 -16.36
CA VAL A 301 12.39 -3.33 -16.00
C VAL A 301 12.45 -3.83 -14.55
N ASP A 302 13.64 -4.15 -14.02
CA ASP A 302 13.84 -4.58 -12.64
C ASP A 302 13.52 -3.44 -11.64
N VAL A 303 13.97 -2.23 -11.94
CA VAL A 303 13.68 -1.03 -11.14
C VAL A 303 12.19 -0.68 -11.23
N LEU A 304 11.60 -0.79 -12.42
CA LEU A 304 10.16 -0.57 -12.63
C LEU A 304 9.33 -1.60 -11.85
N ALA A 305 9.68 -2.88 -11.90
CA ALA A 305 9.00 -3.94 -11.15
C ALA A 305 9.07 -3.68 -9.64
N PHE A 306 10.22 -3.23 -9.15
CA PHE A 306 10.37 -2.85 -7.75
C PHE A 306 9.53 -1.61 -7.39
N LEU A 307 9.52 -0.57 -8.21
CA LEU A 307 8.76 0.65 -7.92
C LEU A 307 7.25 0.52 -8.17
N THR A 308 6.81 -0.45 -8.96
CA THR A 308 5.39 -0.68 -9.21
C THR A 308 4.74 -1.28 -7.97
N ARG A 309 3.79 -0.56 -7.38
CA ARG A 309 3.02 -0.97 -6.21
C ARG A 309 1.84 -1.87 -6.60
N GLU A 310 1.11 -1.47 -7.63
CA GLU A 310 -0.09 -2.14 -8.11
C GLU A 310 -0.15 -2.08 -9.64
N LEU A 311 -0.51 -3.20 -10.27
CA LEU A 311 -0.83 -3.30 -11.70
C LEU A 311 -2.33 -3.54 -11.85
N VAL A 312 -2.99 -2.76 -12.71
CA VAL A 312 -4.42 -2.92 -13.02
C VAL A 312 -4.60 -3.83 -14.23
N LEU A 313 -5.44 -4.85 -14.08
CA LEU A 313 -5.81 -5.82 -15.11
C LEU A 313 -7.33 -5.78 -15.32
N PRO A 314 -7.81 -5.22 -16.44
CA PRO A 314 -9.23 -5.27 -16.79
C PRO A 314 -9.68 -6.72 -16.99
N VAL A 315 -10.83 -7.11 -16.43
CA VAL A 315 -11.45 -8.43 -16.59
C VAL A 315 -12.78 -8.32 -17.35
N GLU A 316 -13.10 -9.34 -18.13
CA GLU A 316 -14.36 -9.38 -18.91
C GLU A 316 -15.59 -9.53 -18.02
N SER A 317 -15.46 -10.23 -16.89
CA SER A 317 -16.57 -10.53 -15.98
C SER A 317 -16.12 -10.58 -14.53
N SER A 318 -17.01 -10.20 -13.64
CA SER A 318 -16.89 -10.40 -12.19
C SER A 318 -18.22 -10.93 -11.66
N ALA A 319 -18.17 -11.83 -10.68
CA ALA A 319 -19.32 -12.32 -9.94
C ALA A 319 -19.89 -11.25 -8.98
N LEU A 320 -19.16 -10.15 -8.78
CA LEU A 320 -19.52 -9.05 -7.90
C LEU A 320 -19.60 -7.74 -8.71
N ASP A 321 -20.76 -7.08 -8.64
CA ASP A 321 -21.00 -5.83 -9.36
C ASP A 321 -20.23 -4.65 -8.76
N ASN A 322 -19.42 -3.98 -9.58
CA ASN A 322 -18.65 -2.78 -9.20
C ASN A 322 -17.69 -3.00 -8.02
N VAL A 323 -17.16 -4.22 -7.87
CA VAL A 323 -16.17 -4.58 -6.85
C VAL A 323 -14.89 -5.05 -7.52
N ASP A 324 -13.78 -4.39 -7.22
CA ASP A 324 -12.45 -4.83 -7.66
C ASP A 324 -11.92 -5.96 -6.77
N ILE A 325 -11.21 -6.90 -7.36
CA ILE A 325 -10.46 -7.92 -6.61
C ILE A 325 -8.98 -7.56 -6.63
N ILE A 326 -8.38 -7.45 -5.45
CA ILE A 326 -6.96 -7.11 -5.28
C ILE A 326 -6.23 -8.35 -4.78
N ASP A 327 -5.35 -8.92 -5.59
CA ASP A 327 -4.44 -9.96 -5.14
C ASP A 327 -3.17 -9.33 -4.53
N ILE A 328 -2.99 -9.51 -3.22
CA ILE A 328 -1.86 -8.92 -2.47
C ILE A 328 -0.80 -10.01 -2.23
N PRO A 329 0.42 -9.86 -2.76
CA PRO A 329 1.47 -10.87 -2.62
C PRO A 329 1.99 -10.98 -1.19
N VAL A 330 2.31 -12.20 -0.76
CA VAL A 330 2.92 -12.51 0.54
C VAL A 330 4.09 -13.47 0.32
N PHE A 331 5.31 -13.03 0.67
CA PHE A 331 6.52 -13.83 0.54
C PHE A 331 6.73 -14.73 1.75
N ALA A 332 7.26 -15.93 1.49
CA ALA A 332 7.90 -16.72 2.53
C ALA A 332 9.24 -16.07 2.89
N ASP A 333 9.51 -15.88 4.18
CA ASP A 333 10.53 -14.97 4.72
C ASP A 333 12.01 -15.33 4.39
N ASN A 334 12.30 -16.36 3.58
CA ASN A 334 13.61 -17.02 3.61
C ASN A 334 14.47 -16.97 2.32
N SER A 335 14.00 -16.37 1.21
CA SER A 335 14.76 -16.41 -0.06
C SER A 335 14.80 -15.12 -0.88
N ALA A 336 14.16 -14.04 -0.43
CA ALA A 336 14.12 -12.77 -1.15
C ALA A 336 15.17 -11.78 -0.65
N ASP A 337 15.62 -10.87 -1.51
CA ASP A 337 16.36 -9.67 -1.11
C ASP A 337 15.59 -8.92 0.02
N PRO A 338 16.26 -8.42 1.07
CA PRO A 338 15.58 -7.80 2.21
C PRO A 338 14.66 -6.63 1.85
N LEU A 339 14.98 -5.87 0.80
CA LEU A 339 14.13 -4.75 0.37
C LEU A 339 12.87 -5.28 -0.36
N SER A 340 13.01 -6.35 -1.15
CA SER A 340 11.85 -7.05 -1.75
C SER A 340 10.93 -7.65 -0.69
N GLN A 341 11.50 -8.28 0.34
CA GLN A 341 10.73 -8.78 1.48
C GLN A 341 10.02 -7.63 2.22
N ALA A 342 10.70 -6.51 2.44
CA ALA A 342 10.13 -5.32 3.06
C ALA A 342 8.96 -4.76 2.24
N LYS A 343 9.10 -4.69 0.91
CA LYS A 343 8.03 -4.26 0.02
C LYS A 343 6.77 -5.08 0.18
N CYS A 344 6.90 -6.38 0.23
CA CYS A 344 5.73 -7.25 0.28
C CYS A 344 5.05 -7.24 1.66
N GLN A 345 5.82 -7.10 2.74
CA GLN A 345 5.25 -6.86 4.06
C GLN A 345 4.56 -5.48 4.13
N TRP A 346 5.14 -4.47 3.46
CA TRP A 346 4.62 -3.11 3.42
C TRP A 346 3.38 -2.95 2.53
N LEU A 347 3.17 -3.76 1.49
CA LEU A 347 1.98 -3.65 0.62
C LEU A 347 0.66 -3.72 1.40
N LEU A 348 0.54 -4.63 2.38
CA LEU A 348 -0.66 -4.67 3.23
C LEU A 348 -0.83 -3.39 4.08
N GLU A 349 0.28 -2.82 4.53
CA GLU A 349 0.30 -1.56 5.27
C GLU A 349 -0.10 -0.37 4.38
N HIS A 350 0.38 -0.34 3.14
CA HIS A 350 -0.09 0.62 2.14
C HIS A 350 -1.61 0.57 2.00
N TYR A 351 -2.18 -0.60 1.74
CA TYR A 351 -3.63 -0.77 1.62
C TYR A 351 -4.37 -0.35 2.89
N ARG A 352 -3.82 -0.67 4.06
CA ARG A 352 -4.33 -0.21 5.36
C ARG A 352 -4.40 1.32 5.45
N GLN A 353 -3.35 2.02 5.02
CA GLN A 353 -3.30 3.49 5.03
C GLN A 353 -4.29 4.09 4.02
N GLN A 354 -4.54 3.42 2.91
CA GLN A 354 -5.52 3.79 1.88
C GLN A 354 -6.96 3.36 2.21
N LEU A 355 -7.19 2.70 3.35
CA LEU A 355 -8.50 2.18 3.79
C LEU A 355 -9.16 1.21 2.80
N GLN A 356 -8.34 0.55 2.00
CA GLN A 356 -8.71 -0.55 1.12
C GLN A 356 -7.99 -1.84 1.54
N PRO A 357 -8.47 -3.02 1.15
CA PRO A 357 -9.81 -3.27 0.61
C PRO A 357 -10.93 -2.97 1.62
N ASP A 358 -12.20 -3.02 1.21
CA ASP A 358 -13.34 -3.03 2.14
C ASP A 358 -13.38 -4.31 2.96
N VAL A 359 -13.12 -5.44 2.28
CA VAL A 359 -13.05 -6.77 2.87
C VAL A 359 -11.69 -7.39 2.55
N LEU A 360 -10.97 -7.84 3.58
CA LEU A 360 -9.74 -8.59 3.46
C LEU A 360 -10.02 -10.08 3.68
N VAL A 361 -9.85 -10.88 2.63
CA VAL A 361 -10.03 -12.33 2.62
C VAL A 361 -8.69 -13.02 2.81
N ILE A 362 -8.58 -13.77 3.91
CA ILE A 362 -7.37 -14.45 4.35
C ILE A 362 -7.30 -15.86 3.77
N CYS A 363 -6.26 -16.12 2.98
CA CYS A 363 -5.93 -17.40 2.33
C CYS A 363 -4.69 -18.02 2.99
N ASN A 364 -4.89 -18.54 4.21
CA ASN A 364 -3.83 -18.94 5.15
C ASN A 364 -2.92 -17.78 5.60
N ALA A 365 -3.11 -17.31 6.83
CA ALA A 365 -2.45 -16.15 7.41
C ALA A 365 -0.97 -16.39 7.71
N THR A 366 -0.63 -17.60 8.15
CA THR A 366 0.73 -17.95 8.60
C THR A 366 1.14 -19.33 8.14
N ALA A 367 2.39 -19.46 7.68
CA ALA A 367 2.98 -20.73 7.28
C ALA A 367 3.80 -21.37 8.42
N GLN A 368 4.18 -20.58 9.42
CA GLN A 368 5.05 -21.00 10.53
C GLN A 368 4.51 -20.48 11.88
N HIS A 369 4.78 -21.20 12.97
CA HIS A 369 4.29 -20.85 14.30
C HIS A 369 4.90 -19.57 14.87
N ASP A 370 6.19 -19.31 14.62
CA ASP A 370 6.94 -18.13 15.06
C ASP A 370 6.40 -16.83 14.46
N GLN A 371 5.78 -16.90 13.28
CA GLN A 371 5.14 -15.77 12.60
C GLN A 371 3.77 -15.38 13.19
N THR A 372 3.13 -16.27 13.97
CA THR A 372 1.75 -16.12 14.46
C THR A 372 1.51 -14.77 15.15
N ALA A 373 2.34 -14.42 16.13
CA ALA A 373 2.17 -13.19 16.90
C ALA A 373 2.34 -11.93 16.04
N LYS A 374 3.33 -11.94 15.13
CA LYS A 374 3.57 -10.84 14.18
C LYS A 374 2.38 -10.67 13.24
N LYS A 375 1.89 -11.76 12.64
CA LYS A 375 0.74 -11.74 11.73
C LYS A 375 -0.55 -11.31 12.44
N ALA A 376 -0.83 -11.82 13.64
CA ALA A 376 -1.98 -11.38 14.44
C ALA A 376 -1.93 -9.88 14.75
N LYS A 377 -0.76 -9.34 15.12
CA LYS A 377 -0.60 -7.89 15.34
C LYS A 377 -0.89 -7.07 14.08
N VAL A 378 -0.39 -7.50 12.92
CA VAL A 378 -0.61 -6.83 11.63
C VAL A 378 -2.09 -6.82 11.27
N LEU A 379 -2.77 -7.98 11.32
CA LEU A 379 -4.21 -8.08 11.01
C LEU A 379 -5.08 -7.33 12.02
N MET A 380 -4.73 -7.36 13.31
CA MET A 380 -5.43 -6.60 14.34
C MET A 380 -5.31 -5.10 14.11
N ASN A 381 -4.13 -4.63 13.71
CA ASN A 381 -3.92 -3.23 13.35
C ASN A 381 -4.73 -2.86 12.11
N TRP A 382 -4.76 -3.74 11.10
CA TRP A 382 -5.59 -3.54 9.91
C TRP A 382 -7.05 -3.34 10.28
N VAL A 383 -7.66 -4.27 11.03
CA VAL A 383 -9.07 -4.15 11.48
C VAL A 383 -9.30 -2.88 12.29
N LYS A 384 -8.43 -2.56 13.26
CA LYS A 384 -8.57 -1.38 14.12
C LYS A 384 -8.58 -0.06 13.33
N GLU A 385 -7.82 -0.01 12.24
CA GLU A 385 -7.61 1.19 11.45
C GLU A 385 -8.59 1.30 10.26
N THR A 386 -9.06 0.18 9.70
CA THR A 386 -9.91 0.16 8.49
C THR A 386 -11.38 -0.19 8.75
N GLN A 387 -11.72 -0.75 9.92
CA GLN A 387 -13.07 -1.20 10.24
C GLN A 387 -13.67 -0.41 11.42
N PRO A 388 -15.00 -0.23 11.47
CA PRO A 388 -15.66 0.36 12.62
C PRO A 388 -15.68 -0.66 13.77
N ALA A 389 -15.76 -0.18 15.02
CA ALA A 389 -15.84 -1.05 16.19
C ALA A 389 -17.28 -1.50 16.53
N GLU A 390 -18.23 -1.36 15.60
CA GLU A 390 -19.65 -1.68 15.80
C GLU A 390 -19.88 -3.21 15.70
N GLU A 391 -20.58 -3.79 16.69
CA GLU A 391 -20.79 -5.25 16.78
C GLU A 391 -21.77 -5.82 15.73
N SER A 392 -22.58 -4.98 15.09
CA SER A 392 -23.65 -5.40 14.17
C SER A 392 -23.27 -5.34 12.69
N ALA A 393 -22.00 -5.06 12.36
CA ALA A 393 -21.54 -4.97 10.98
C ALA A 393 -20.96 -6.32 10.51
N LEU A 394 -21.11 -6.63 9.22
CA LEU A 394 -20.38 -7.74 8.61
C LEU A 394 -18.87 -7.49 8.77
N PRO A 395 -18.07 -8.45 9.28
CA PRO A 395 -16.65 -8.22 9.54
C PRO A 395 -15.88 -7.98 8.25
N GLY A 396 -15.13 -6.88 8.15
CA GLY A 396 -14.27 -6.62 6.99
C GLY A 396 -13.00 -7.49 6.92
N LEU A 397 -12.79 -8.41 7.86
CA LEU A 397 -11.70 -9.40 7.82
C LEU A 397 -12.32 -10.80 7.85
N VAL A 398 -12.02 -11.66 6.89
CA VAL A 398 -12.61 -13.00 6.82
C VAL A 398 -11.60 -14.04 6.40
N TRP A 399 -11.67 -15.24 6.97
CA TRP A 399 -10.90 -16.40 6.52
C TRP A 399 -11.67 -17.16 5.46
N ALA A 400 -11.04 -17.43 4.32
CA ALA A 400 -11.61 -18.31 3.32
C ALA A 400 -11.06 -19.74 3.50
N ILE A 401 -11.96 -20.68 3.74
CA ILE A 401 -11.67 -22.11 3.75
C ILE A 401 -11.88 -22.63 2.34
N THR A 402 -10.79 -22.85 1.62
CA THR A 402 -10.79 -23.38 0.25
C THR A 402 -10.31 -24.84 0.24
N PRO A 403 -10.44 -25.58 -0.88
CA PRO A 403 -9.86 -26.91 -1.02
C PRO A 403 -8.33 -26.94 -0.84
N HIS A 404 -7.67 -25.78 -0.96
CA HIS A 404 -6.24 -25.60 -0.84
C HIS A 404 -5.77 -25.08 0.52
N ASP A 405 -6.67 -25.03 1.51
CA ASP A 405 -6.33 -24.61 2.87
C ASP A 405 -5.35 -25.61 3.53
N ALA A 406 -4.36 -25.10 4.26
CA ALA A 406 -3.36 -25.86 5.03
C ALA A 406 -3.99 -26.96 5.92
N ARG A 407 -5.19 -26.72 6.46
CA ARG A 407 -5.90 -27.72 7.27
C ARG A 407 -6.15 -29.04 6.52
N PHE A 408 -6.30 -28.98 5.20
CA PHE A 408 -6.52 -30.15 4.35
C PHE A 408 -5.21 -30.62 3.70
N THR A 409 -4.37 -29.69 3.25
CA THR A 409 -3.17 -30.01 2.47
C THR A 409 -1.99 -30.45 3.34
N THR A 410 -1.78 -29.82 4.50
CA THR A 410 -0.68 -30.13 5.43
C THR A 410 -1.16 -30.73 6.76
N ARG A 411 -2.49 -30.82 6.96
CA ARG A 411 -3.13 -31.25 8.22
C ARG A 411 -2.76 -30.38 9.42
N GLN A 412 -2.39 -29.13 9.19
CA GLN A 412 -2.08 -28.15 10.23
C GLN A 412 -3.00 -26.92 10.09
N ASN A 413 -3.58 -26.47 11.19
CA ASN A 413 -4.41 -25.27 11.25
C ASN A 413 -3.72 -24.17 12.07
N LEU A 414 -2.63 -23.62 11.53
CA LEU A 414 -1.85 -22.58 12.22
C LEU A 414 -2.63 -21.27 12.41
N ASP A 415 -3.60 -21.02 11.53
CA ASP A 415 -4.45 -19.83 11.54
C ASP A 415 -5.35 -19.76 12.77
N GLU A 416 -5.66 -20.89 13.43
CA GLU A 416 -6.44 -20.90 14.67
C GLU A 416 -5.79 -20.06 15.77
N ALA A 417 -4.46 -20.11 15.88
CA ALA A 417 -3.73 -19.30 16.86
C ALA A 417 -3.79 -17.80 16.51
N VAL A 418 -3.75 -17.45 15.21
CA VAL A 418 -3.92 -16.07 14.74
C VAL A 418 -5.34 -15.57 15.05
N GLN A 419 -6.35 -16.38 14.76
CA GLN A 419 -7.77 -16.10 15.03
C GLN A 419 -8.03 -15.90 16.53
N HIS A 420 -7.47 -16.75 17.39
CA HIS A 420 -7.59 -16.63 18.84
C HIS A 420 -7.02 -15.30 19.35
N LEU A 421 -5.87 -14.86 18.83
CA LEU A 421 -5.25 -13.58 19.20
C LEU A 421 -6.06 -12.36 18.72
N LEU A 422 -6.83 -12.50 17.64
CA LEU A 422 -7.70 -11.43 17.13
C LEU A 422 -8.98 -11.25 17.96
N GLY A 423 -9.37 -12.26 18.74
CA GLY A 423 -10.53 -12.26 19.61
C GLY A 423 -11.72 -12.99 19.01
N LYS A 424 -12.94 -12.56 19.36
CA LYS A 424 -14.17 -13.32 19.07
C LYS A 424 -14.56 -13.27 17.58
N PRO A 425 -14.95 -14.43 16.99
CA PRO A 425 -15.52 -14.48 15.64
C PRO A 425 -16.85 -13.72 15.58
N GLY A 426 -17.21 -13.25 14.39
CA GLY A 426 -18.42 -12.47 14.10
C GLY A 426 -18.31 -10.99 14.49
N LEU A 427 -17.35 -10.63 15.36
CA LEU A 427 -17.13 -9.25 15.79
C LEU A 427 -16.05 -8.55 14.95
N ARG A 428 -14.85 -9.16 14.92
CA ARG A 428 -13.65 -8.59 14.28
C ARG A 428 -13.24 -9.34 13.04
N TRP A 429 -13.64 -10.61 12.96
CA TRP A 429 -13.33 -11.48 11.85
C TRP A 429 -14.43 -12.52 11.63
N GLY A 430 -14.55 -13.03 10.41
CA GLY A 430 -15.47 -14.11 10.05
C GLY A 430 -14.78 -15.26 9.31
N THR A 431 -15.57 -16.29 8.97
CA THR A 431 -15.10 -17.43 8.18
C THR A 431 -16.09 -17.69 7.04
N LEU A 432 -15.56 -17.92 5.85
CA LEU A 432 -16.30 -18.22 4.63
C LEU A 432 -15.81 -19.56 4.10
N GLN A 433 -16.74 -20.47 3.78
CA GLN A 433 -16.40 -21.75 3.16
C GLN A 433 -16.57 -21.64 1.65
N ALA A 434 -15.48 -21.82 0.91
CA ALA A 434 -15.44 -21.77 -0.54
C ALA A 434 -14.90 -23.10 -1.07
N LEU A 435 -15.60 -24.19 -0.77
CA LEU A 435 -15.14 -25.57 -1.01
C LEU A 435 -15.67 -26.16 -2.33
N ASP A 436 -16.86 -25.73 -2.74
CA ASP A 436 -17.59 -26.22 -3.90
C ASP A 436 -18.48 -25.10 -4.48
N SER A 437 -19.14 -25.34 -5.60
CA SER A 437 -19.95 -24.33 -6.28
C SER A 437 -21.09 -23.77 -5.41
N HIS A 438 -21.71 -24.58 -4.55
CA HIS A 438 -22.83 -24.14 -3.71
C HIS A 438 -22.36 -23.31 -2.51
N SER A 439 -21.30 -23.73 -1.83
CA SER A 439 -20.66 -22.93 -0.78
C SER A 439 -20.09 -21.64 -1.34
N MET A 440 -19.52 -21.66 -2.55
CA MET A 440 -19.03 -20.46 -3.23
C MET A 440 -20.15 -19.45 -3.56
N GLN A 441 -21.35 -19.90 -3.94
CA GLN A 441 -22.49 -18.98 -4.12
C GLN A 441 -22.79 -18.19 -2.84
N ARG A 442 -22.78 -18.86 -1.68
CA ARG A 442 -22.97 -18.18 -0.38
C ARG A 442 -21.83 -17.20 -0.07
N VAL A 443 -20.60 -17.51 -0.49
CA VAL A 443 -19.47 -16.58 -0.38
C VAL A 443 -19.69 -15.34 -1.23
N ILE A 444 -20.12 -15.50 -2.48
CA ILE A 444 -20.43 -14.40 -3.39
C ILE A 444 -21.56 -13.53 -2.83
N GLU A 445 -22.66 -14.15 -2.36
CA GLU A 445 -23.78 -13.44 -1.73
C GLU A 445 -23.32 -12.63 -0.51
N TRP A 446 -22.52 -13.24 0.36
CA TRP A 446 -22.00 -12.58 1.56
C TRP A 446 -21.06 -11.42 1.20
N LEU A 447 -20.14 -11.63 0.25
CA LEU A 447 -19.21 -10.60 -0.21
C LEU A 447 -19.95 -9.44 -0.89
N SER A 448 -20.98 -9.73 -1.68
CA SER A 448 -21.84 -8.73 -2.30
C SER A 448 -22.50 -7.85 -1.25
N GLN A 449 -23.07 -8.44 -0.20
CA GLN A 449 -23.67 -7.70 0.92
C GLN A 449 -22.64 -6.84 1.68
N ALA A 450 -21.44 -7.38 1.93
CA ALA A 450 -20.39 -6.68 2.65
C ALA A 450 -19.79 -5.51 1.87
N THR A 451 -19.86 -5.54 0.54
CA THR A 451 -19.26 -4.54 -0.36
C THR A 451 -20.28 -3.56 -0.96
N LEU A 452 -21.54 -3.62 -0.54
CA LEU A 452 -22.58 -2.67 -0.95
C LEU A 452 -22.14 -1.22 -0.72
N PRO A 453 -22.41 -0.29 -1.68
CA PRO A 453 -22.03 1.11 -1.55
C PRO A 453 -22.52 1.77 -0.25
N ALA A 454 -23.72 1.42 0.22
CA ALA A 454 -24.28 1.92 1.47
C ALA A 454 -23.45 1.49 2.71
N GLN A 455 -22.98 0.23 2.74
CA GLN A 455 -22.15 -0.28 3.83
C GLN A 455 -20.77 0.38 3.81
N ARG A 456 -20.15 0.50 2.64
CA ARG A 456 -18.88 1.22 2.46
C ARG A 456 -18.99 2.68 2.90
N GLN A 457 -20.02 3.39 2.45
CA GLN A 457 -20.25 4.78 2.84
C GLN A 457 -20.45 4.92 4.36
N LYS A 458 -21.23 4.02 4.97
CA LYS A 458 -21.41 3.99 6.43
C LYS A 458 -20.08 3.79 7.14
N ARG A 459 -19.28 2.79 6.72
CA ARG A 459 -17.93 2.50 7.26
C ARG A 459 -17.04 3.73 7.20
N LEU A 460 -16.85 4.30 6.02
CA LEU A 460 -15.95 5.43 5.80
C LEU A 460 -16.42 6.69 6.53
N ASN A 461 -17.73 6.97 6.57
CA ASN A 461 -18.27 8.09 7.36
C ASN A 461 -18.09 7.90 8.88
N THR A 462 -18.19 6.67 9.39
CA THR A 462 -17.87 6.37 10.79
C THR A 462 -16.38 6.60 11.09
N LEU A 463 -15.49 6.19 10.18
CA LEU A 463 -14.06 6.47 10.30
C LEU A 463 -13.75 7.98 10.22
N LYS A 464 -14.43 8.73 9.34
CA LYS A 464 -14.30 10.20 9.23
C LYS A 464 -14.67 10.88 10.54
N ARG A 465 -15.80 10.50 11.14
CA ARG A 465 -16.24 11.01 12.46
C ARG A 465 -15.25 10.69 13.58
N ARG A 466 -14.66 9.49 13.58
CA ARG A 466 -13.63 9.11 14.54
C ARG A 466 -12.36 9.93 14.38
N CYS A 467 -11.93 10.18 13.14
CA CYS A 467 -10.76 11.01 12.82
C CYS A 467 -10.96 12.46 13.29
N ALA A 468 -12.15 13.03 13.07
CA ALA A 468 -12.48 14.37 13.54
C ALA A 468 -12.45 14.46 15.08
N ARG A 469 -12.97 13.45 15.80
CA ARG A 469 -12.93 13.40 17.27
C ARG A 469 -11.51 13.32 17.82
N SER A 470 -10.59 12.62 17.16
CA SER A 470 -9.19 12.59 17.60
C SER A 470 -8.46 13.93 17.42
N CYS A 471 -9.04 14.88 16.69
CA CYS A 471 -8.51 16.24 16.55
C CYS A 471 -9.15 17.23 17.53
N GLN A 472 -10.17 16.84 18.29
CA GLN A 472 -10.77 17.67 19.33
C GLN A 472 -9.85 17.60 20.56
N LEU A 473 -9.20 18.73 20.86
CA LEU A 473 -8.32 18.91 22.02
C LEU A 473 -9.09 18.98 23.33
#